data_AF-C0XS42-F1
#
_entry.id   AF-C0XS42-F1
#
_cell.length_a   1.000
_cell.length_b   1.000
_cell.length_c   1.000
_cell.angle_alpha   90.00
_cell.angle_beta   90.00
_cell.angle_gamma   90.00
#
_symmetry.space_group_name_H-M   'P 1'
#
loop_
_entity.id
_entity.type
_entity.pdbx_description
1 polymer ?
#
loop_
_entity_poly.entity_id
_entity_poly.type
_entity_poly.pdbx_seq_one_letter_code
_entity_poly.pdbx_strand_id
1 'polypeptide(L)'
;MRFSTGAGAAAGILALSLGLGSVAGAVWGLTRPGYVGSLSEGSYVVDEVASPPSVEFASLGGFVLVSAVLGLVIASFAFARGLVGVRALFWVIACAGAAAFAVHTFGSWSAACAHPSPHDATLVDGAGFSVVPPLDPGVGWLSGPFVAALMFYLLTIAAELQAPLREAPPVSLQPALASEPPTRP
;
A
#
# COMPACT_ATOMS: atom_id res chain seq x y z
N MET A 1 -16.55 20.17 -21.94
CA MET A 1 -17.27 19.58 -20.77
C MET A 1 -16.41 19.84 -19.53
N ARG A 2 -16.90 20.63 -18.56
CA ARG A 2 -16.20 20.90 -17.30
C ARG A 2 -16.70 19.89 -16.26
N PHE A 3 -15.86 18.93 -15.89
CA PHE A 3 -16.16 18.03 -14.78
C PHE A 3 -16.20 18.85 -13.48
N SER A 4 -17.18 18.55 -12.62
CA SER A 4 -17.19 19.03 -11.23
C SER A 4 -15.83 18.72 -10.61
N THR A 5 -15.16 19.74 -10.08
CA THR A 5 -13.80 19.67 -9.54
C THR A 5 -13.63 18.62 -8.42
N GLY A 6 -14.73 18.22 -7.77
CA GLY A 6 -14.73 17.15 -6.76
C GLY A 6 -14.69 15.72 -7.33
N ALA A 7 -15.44 15.45 -8.41
CA ALA A 7 -15.55 14.11 -8.98
C ALA A 7 -14.25 13.69 -9.69
N GLY A 8 -13.61 14.63 -10.40
CA GLY A 8 -12.32 14.37 -11.07
C GLY A 8 -11.18 14.08 -10.09
N ALA A 9 -11.16 14.77 -8.93
CA ALA A 9 -10.16 14.52 -7.90
C ALA A 9 -10.34 13.14 -7.24
N ALA A 10 -11.58 12.74 -6.95
CA ALA A 10 -11.88 11.42 -6.38
C ALA A 10 -11.53 10.28 -7.36
N ALA A 11 -11.90 10.44 -8.64
CA ALA A 11 -11.55 9.48 -9.69
C ALA A 11 -10.02 9.39 -9.90
N GLY A 12 -9.31 10.51 -9.80
CA GLY A 12 -7.85 10.53 -9.91
C GLY A 12 -7.16 9.73 -8.80
N ILE A 13 -7.67 9.79 -7.56
CA ILE A 13 -7.12 8.99 -6.45
C ILE A 13 -7.35 7.50 -6.73
N LEU A 14 -8.55 7.11 -7.15
CA LEU A 14 -8.84 5.72 -7.48
C LEU A 14 -7.95 5.20 -8.62
N ALA A 15 -7.79 5.98 -9.69
CA ALA A 15 -6.94 5.62 -10.82
C ALA A 15 -5.47 5.45 -10.39
N LEU A 16 -4.96 6.35 -9.54
CA LEU A 16 -3.63 6.25 -8.95
C LEU A 16 -3.50 5.02 -8.05
N SER A 17 -4.49 4.73 -7.20
CA SER A 17 -4.51 3.55 -6.34
C SER A 17 -4.47 2.25 -7.14
N LEU A 18 -5.28 2.15 -8.20
CA LEU A 18 -5.28 0.99 -9.10
C LEU A 18 -3.94 0.86 -9.84
N GLY A 19 -3.43 1.96 -10.42
CA GLY A 19 -2.15 1.94 -11.14
C GLY A 19 -0.97 1.55 -10.26
N LEU A 20 -0.86 2.14 -9.06
CA LEU A 20 0.17 1.78 -8.09
C LEU A 20 0.01 0.34 -7.61
N GLY A 21 -1.22 -0.10 -7.33
CA GLY A 21 -1.52 -1.47 -6.92
C GLY A 21 -1.15 -2.49 -7.99
N SER A 22 -1.46 -2.23 -9.26
CA SER A 22 -1.09 -3.09 -10.38
C SER A 22 0.42 -3.24 -10.54
N VAL A 23 1.16 -2.12 -10.50
CA VAL A 23 2.63 -2.13 -10.64
C VAL A 23 3.27 -2.83 -9.44
N ALA A 24 2.89 -2.46 -8.22
CA ALA A 24 3.44 -3.07 -7.01
C ALA A 24 3.09 -4.56 -6.92
N GLY A 25 1.87 -4.94 -7.32
CA GLY A 25 1.43 -6.32 -7.43
C GLY A 25 2.28 -7.12 -8.40
N ALA A 26 2.44 -6.62 -9.62
CA ALA A 26 3.25 -7.29 -10.64
C ALA A 26 4.69 -7.51 -10.16
N VAL A 27 5.32 -6.49 -9.60
CA VAL A 27 6.69 -6.58 -9.04
C VAL A 27 6.75 -7.58 -7.89
N TRP A 28 5.82 -7.49 -6.94
CA TRP A 28 5.74 -8.43 -5.81
C TRP A 28 5.57 -9.88 -6.28
N GLY A 29 4.67 -10.13 -7.24
CA GLY A 29 4.42 -11.45 -7.83
C GLY A 29 5.65 -12.06 -8.48
N LEU A 30 6.45 -11.28 -9.21
CA LEU A 30 7.72 -11.73 -9.81
C LEU A 30 8.79 -12.07 -8.77
N THR A 31 8.68 -11.53 -7.56
CA THR A 31 9.61 -11.79 -6.45
C THR A 31 9.10 -12.85 -5.47
N ARG A 32 7.93 -13.47 -5.71
CA ARG A 32 7.41 -14.50 -4.81
C ARG A 32 8.28 -15.75 -4.90
N PRO A 33 8.70 -16.32 -3.75
CA PRO A 33 9.33 -17.64 -3.76
C PRO A 33 8.31 -18.68 -4.24
N GLY A 34 8.76 -19.64 -5.05
CA GLY A 34 8.00 -20.82 -5.44
C GLY A 34 8.56 -22.05 -4.77
N TYR A 35 7.74 -23.09 -4.61
CA TYR A 35 8.23 -24.43 -4.28
C TYR A 35 9.00 -24.99 -5.47
N VAL A 36 10.04 -25.79 -5.19
CA VAL A 36 10.77 -26.55 -6.20
C VAL A 36 10.39 -28.02 -6.01
N GLY A 37 9.94 -28.66 -7.08
CA GLY A 37 9.58 -30.07 -7.08
C GLY A 37 10.15 -30.78 -8.28
N SER A 38 10.15 -32.11 -8.23
CA SER A 38 10.46 -32.95 -9.37
C SER A 38 9.32 -33.93 -9.62
N LEU A 39 9.12 -34.28 -10.89
CA LEU A 39 8.15 -35.30 -11.26
C LEU A 39 8.84 -36.67 -11.09
N SER A 40 8.34 -37.47 -10.14
CA SER A 40 8.88 -38.79 -9.80
C SER A 40 7.75 -39.82 -9.85
N GLU A 41 7.88 -40.79 -10.76
CA GLU A 41 6.95 -41.90 -10.95
C GLU A 41 5.48 -41.46 -11.15
N GLY A 42 5.26 -40.40 -11.93
CA GLY A 42 3.91 -39.86 -12.17
C GLY A 42 3.28 -39.13 -10.98
N SER A 43 4.04 -38.90 -9.91
CA SER A 43 3.64 -38.11 -8.75
C SER A 43 4.48 -36.83 -8.62
N TYR A 44 3.85 -35.74 -8.19
CA TYR A 44 4.53 -34.48 -7.90
C TYR A 44 5.14 -34.56 -6.50
N VAL A 45 6.46 -34.67 -6.42
CA VAL A 45 7.17 -34.66 -5.14
C VAL A 45 7.82 -33.30 -4.96
N VAL A 46 7.37 -32.57 -3.93
CA VAL A 46 7.99 -31.31 -3.51
C VAL A 46 9.31 -31.64 -2.82
N ASP A 47 10.40 -31.04 -3.29
CA ASP A 47 11.69 -31.15 -2.61
C ASP A 47 11.72 -30.07 -1.52
N GLU A 48 11.39 -30.45 -0.28
CA GLU A 48 11.39 -29.55 0.87
C GLU A 48 12.80 -29.06 1.26
N VAL A 49 13.86 -29.77 0.84
CA VAL A 49 15.25 -29.36 1.13
C VAL A 49 15.70 -28.28 0.14
N ALA A 50 15.26 -28.38 -1.12
CA ALA A 50 15.53 -27.36 -2.14
C ALA A 50 14.56 -26.17 -2.09
N SER A 51 13.37 -26.36 -1.53
CA SER A 51 12.37 -25.30 -1.40
C SER A 51 12.70 -24.31 -0.28
N PRO A 52 12.54 -22.99 -0.48
CA PRO A 52 12.70 -22.03 0.60
C PRO A 52 11.74 -22.32 1.77
N PRO A 53 12.18 -22.20 3.03
CA PRO A 53 11.29 -22.39 4.16
C PRO A 53 10.17 -21.34 4.13
N SER A 54 8.93 -21.79 4.40
CA SER A 54 7.77 -20.91 4.62
C SER A 54 7.35 -20.02 3.44
N VAL A 55 7.36 -20.56 2.21
CA VAL A 55 6.92 -19.88 0.97
C VAL A 55 5.56 -19.18 1.11
N GLU A 56 4.59 -19.84 1.73
CA GLU A 56 3.24 -19.29 1.95
C GLU A 56 3.25 -18.09 2.91
N PHE A 57 4.03 -18.18 3.99
CA PHE A 57 4.17 -17.08 4.95
C PHE A 57 4.88 -15.88 4.33
N ALA A 58 5.97 -16.10 3.59
CA ALA A 58 6.67 -15.04 2.88
C ALA A 58 5.78 -14.35 1.85
N SER A 59 4.94 -15.13 1.17
CA SER A 59 3.96 -14.63 0.21
C SER A 59 2.88 -13.78 0.88
N LEU A 60 2.23 -14.30 1.92
CA LEU A 60 1.21 -13.57 2.67
C LEU A 60 1.79 -12.30 3.31
N GLY A 61 2.96 -12.43 3.95
CA GLY A 61 3.68 -11.32 4.58
C GLY A 61 4.03 -10.24 3.56
N GLY A 62 4.54 -10.63 2.39
CA GLY A 62 4.83 -9.71 1.29
C GLY A 62 3.58 -8.97 0.81
N PHE A 63 2.47 -9.68 0.59
CA PHE A 63 1.18 -9.07 0.21
C PHE A 63 0.70 -8.06 1.26
N VAL A 64 0.75 -8.45 2.54
CA VAL A 64 0.31 -7.61 3.66
C VAL A 64 1.14 -6.33 3.75
N LEU A 65 2.47 -6.45 3.64
CA LEU A 65 3.40 -5.32 3.70
C LEU A 65 3.22 -4.37 2.52
N VAL A 66 3.14 -4.89 1.29
CA VAL A 66 2.92 -4.07 0.08
C VAL A 66 1.58 -3.33 0.17
N SER A 67 0.52 -4.03 0.57
CA SER A 67 -0.81 -3.43 0.73
C SER A 67 -0.83 -2.35 1.83
N ALA A 68 -0.16 -2.59 2.95
CA ALA A 68 -0.02 -1.62 4.03
C ALA A 68 0.72 -0.35 3.58
N VAL A 69 1.85 -0.50 2.88
CA VAL A 69 2.62 0.63 2.33
C VAL A 69 1.79 1.42 1.33
N LEU A 70 1.05 0.75 0.44
CA LEU A 70 0.13 1.44 -0.48
C LEU A 70 -0.97 2.20 0.28
N GLY A 71 -1.53 1.61 1.34
CA GLY A 71 -2.49 2.28 2.20
C GLY A 71 -1.94 3.59 2.79
N LEU A 72 -0.70 3.57 3.26
CA LEU A 72 0.01 4.75 3.77
C LEU A 72 0.15 5.84 2.67
N VAL A 73 0.58 5.45 1.48
CA VAL A 73 0.78 6.36 0.33
C VAL A 73 -0.54 6.99 -0.10
N ILE A 74 -1.59 6.18 -0.26
CA ILE A 74 -2.91 6.63 -0.70
C ILE A 74 -3.52 7.60 0.32
N ALA A 75 -3.45 7.28 1.61
CA ALA A 75 -3.94 8.14 2.68
C ALA A 75 -3.20 9.48 2.72
N SER A 76 -1.87 9.44 2.66
CA SER A 76 -1.02 10.63 2.66
C SER A 76 -1.29 11.52 1.45
N PHE A 77 -1.44 10.91 0.26
CA PHE A 77 -1.76 11.62 -0.97
C PHE A 77 -3.15 12.26 -0.92
N ALA A 78 -4.17 11.52 -0.47
CA ALA A 78 -5.52 12.04 -0.32
C ALA A 78 -5.56 13.24 0.65
N PHE A 79 -4.87 13.12 1.79
CA PHE A 79 -4.75 14.19 2.77
C PHE A 79 -4.03 15.42 2.19
N ALA A 80 -2.90 15.23 1.51
CA ALA A 80 -2.16 16.31 0.84
C ALA A 80 -2.99 17.01 -0.25
N ARG A 81 -3.96 16.31 -0.84
CA ARG A 81 -4.92 16.87 -1.81
C ARG A 81 -6.07 17.63 -1.16
N GLY A 82 -6.10 17.74 0.17
CA GLY A 82 -7.08 18.51 0.94
C GLY A 82 -8.39 17.76 1.17
N LEU A 83 -8.42 16.43 1.01
CA LEU A 83 -9.60 15.65 1.38
C LEU A 83 -9.74 15.64 2.89
N VAL A 84 -10.96 15.92 3.38
CA VAL A 84 -11.27 16.02 4.81
C VAL A 84 -12.60 15.34 5.15
N GLY A 85 -12.72 14.93 6.41
CA GLY A 85 -13.95 14.41 7.00
C GLY A 85 -14.21 12.92 6.75
N VAL A 86 -15.30 12.43 7.35
CA VAL A 86 -15.65 10.99 7.39
C VAL A 86 -15.89 10.39 5.99
N ARG A 87 -16.49 11.16 5.08
CA ARG A 87 -16.69 10.70 3.69
C ARG A 87 -15.37 10.46 2.96
N ALA A 88 -14.38 11.32 3.19
CA ALA A 88 -13.05 11.15 2.61
C ALA A 88 -12.34 9.92 3.20
N LEU A 89 -12.47 9.69 4.51
CA LEU A 89 -11.94 8.50 5.17
C LEU A 89 -12.47 7.21 4.51
N PHE A 90 -13.79 7.07 4.37
CA PHE A 90 -14.37 5.89 3.71
C PHE A 90 -13.95 5.77 2.24
N TRP A 91 -13.78 6.88 1.53
CA TRP A 91 -13.28 6.86 0.15
C TRP A 91 -11.83 6.38 0.07
N VAL A 92 -10.96 6.83 0.96
CA VAL A 92 -9.56 6.41 1.05
C VAL A 92 -9.47 4.91 1.38
N ILE A 93 -10.30 4.42 2.30
CA ILE A 93 -10.42 2.99 2.63
C ILE A 93 -10.80 2.19 1.38
N ALA A 94 -11.81 2.65 0.63
CA ALA A 94 -12.24 1.99 -0.61
C ALA A 94 -11.13 1.98 -1.67
N CYS A 95 -10.42 3.09 -1.85
CA CYS A 95 -9.29 3.18 -2.79
C CYS A 95 -8.13 2.26 -2.40
N ALA A 96 -7.82 2.16 -1.10
CA ALA A 96 -6.82 1.23 -0.59
C ALA A 96 -7.24 -0.24 -0.76
N GLY A 97 -8.52 -0.55 -0.60
CA GLY A 97 -9.07 -1.88 -0.91
C GLY A 97 -8.95 -2.22 -2.39
N ALA A 98 -9.27 -1.26 -3.27
CA ALA A 98 -9.08 -1.43 -4.72
C ALA A 98 -7.61 -1.62 -5.10
N ALA A 99 -6.68 -0.91 -4.44
CA ALA A 99 -5.25 -1.11 -4.62
C ALA A 99 -4.81 -2.52 -4.18
N ALA A 100 -5.25 -2.99 -3.01
CA ALA A 100 -4.96 -4.35 -2.54
C ALA A 100 -5.50 -5.41 -3.51
N PHE A 101 -6.70 -5.19 -4.06
CA PHE A 101 -7.27 -6.04 -5.11
C PHE A 101 -6.41 -6.08 -6.37
N ALA A 102 -5.92 -4.92 -6.82
CA ALA A 102 -4.99 -4.85 -7.94
C ALA A 102 -3.65 -5.54 -7.63
N VAL A 103 -3.10 -5.38 -6.42
CA VAL A 103 -1.87 -6.06 -5.98
C VAL A 103 -2.02 -7.58 -6.10
N HIS A 104 -3.10 -8.13 -5.56
CA HIS A 104 -3.38 -9.56 -5.60
C HIS A 104 -3.55 -10.05 -7.05
N THR A 105 -4.41 -9.39 -7.83
CA THR A 105 -4.72 -9.80 -9.21
C THR A 105 -3.48 -9.79 -10.10
N PHE A 106 -2.74 -8.67 -10.11
CA PHE A 106 -1.57 -8.52 -10.97
C PHE A 106 -0.35 -9.30 -10.44
N GLY A 107 -0.24 -9.50 -9.13
CA GLY A 107 0.80 -10.34 -8.55
C GLY A 107 0.59 -11.82 -8.81
N SER A 108 -0.65 -12.31 -8.74
CA SER A 108 -0.99 -13.67 -9.16
C SER A 108 -0.72 -13.88 -10.65
N TRP A 109 -1.11 -12.90 -11.48
CA TRP A 109 -0.85 -12.96 -12.92
C TRP A 109 0.64 -12.97 -13.26
N SER A 110 1.45 -12.10 -12.63
CA SER A 110 2.89 -12.05 -12.92
C SER A 110 3.64 -13.26 -12.36
N ALA A 111 3.25 -13.78 -11.19
CA ALA A 111 3.79 -15.02 -10.66
C ALA A 111 3.54 -16.22 -11.60
N ALA A 112 2.33 -16.30 -12.17
CA ALA A 112 2.00 -17.35 -13.15
C ALA A 112 2.80 -17.22 -14.45
N CYS A 113 3.23 -16.01 -14.83
CA CYS A 113 4.11 -15.82 -15.99
C CYS A 113 5.57 -16.23 -15.70
N ALA A 114 6.02 -16.12 -14.45
CA ALA A 114 7.39 -16.45 -14.05
C ALA A 114 7.60 -17.94 -13.76
N HIS A 115 6.55 -18.65 -13.34
CA HIS A 115 6.60 -20.06 -12.97
C HIS A 115 5.67 -20.87 -13.90
N PRO A 116 6.23 -21.64 -14.86
CA PRO A 116 5.47 -22.47 -15.79
C PRO A 116 4.57 -23.48 -15.05
N SER A 117 3.44 -23.82 -15.66
CA SER A 117 2.48 -24.73 -15.05
C SER A 117 3.08 -26.15 -14.97
N PRO A 118 2.95 -26.86 -13.84
CA PRO A 118 3.32 -28.27 -13.76
C PRO A 118 2.50 -29.18 -14.69
N HIS A 119 1.45 -28.65 -15.32
CA HIS A 119 0.65 -29.35 -16.35
C HIS A 119 1.03 -29.00 -17.79
N ASP A 120 2.10 -28.23 -18.01
CA ASP A 120 2.64 -28.06 -19.36
C ASP A 120 3.16 -29.42 -19.86
N ALA A 121 2.63 -29.85 -21.01
CA ALA A 121 2.79 -31.18 -21.61
C ALA A 121 4.23 -31.54 -22.06
N THR A 122 5.22 -30.76 -21.63
CA THR A 122 6.64 -30.88 -21.97
C THR A 122 7.51 -31.39 -20.81
N LEU A 123 6.94 -31.66 -19.63
CA LEU A 123 7.69 -32.20 -18.49
C LEU A 123 7.97 -33.70 -18.68
N VAL A 124 9.24 -34.02 -18.87
CA VAL A 124 9.78 -35.40 -18.88
C VAL A 124 9.99 -35.85 -17.43
N ASP A 125 9.83 -37.14 -17.13
CA ASP A 125 10.16 -37.70 -15.80
C ASP A 125 11.57 -37.26 -15.36
N GLY A 126 11.68 -36.75 -14.14
CA GLY A 126 12.92 -36.14 -13.61
C GLY A 126 13.13 -34.65 -13.92
N ALA A 127 12.22 -33.99 -14.66
CA ALA A 127 12.29 -32.54 -14.86
C ALA A 127 11.85 -31.79 -13.59
N GLY A 128 12.68 -30.82 -13.17
CA GLY A 128 12.36 -29.92 -12.07
C GLY A 128 11.31 -28.89 -12.49
N PHE A 129 10.28 -28.69 -11.66
CA PHE A 129 9.28 -27.65 -11.84
C PHE A 129 9.27 -26.71 -10.63
N SER A 130 8.85 -25.47 -10.84
CA SER A 130 8.62 -24.53 -9.76
C SER A 130 7.16 -24.11 -9.76
N VAL A 131 6.49 -24.24 -8.62
CA VAL A 131 5.07 -23.87 -8.49
C VAL A 131 4.89 -22.86 -7.37
N VAL A 132 4.14 -21.80 -7.65
CA VAL A 132 3.75 -20.81 -6.64
C VAL A 132 2.32 -21.16 -6.19
N PRO A 133 2.10 -21.42 -4.89
CA PRO A 133 0.77 -21.71 -4.39
C PRO A 133 -0.20 -20.54 -4.59
N PRO A 134 -1.48 -20.81 -4.89
CA PRO A 134 -2.54 -19.82 -4.82
C PRO A 134 -2.53 -19.16 -3.43
N LEU A 135 -2.51 -17.83 -3.39
CA LEU A 135 -2.60 -17.09 -2.14
C LEU A 135 -4.07 -16.81 -1.83
N ASP A 136 -4.56 -17.33 -0.70
CA ASP A 136 -5.79 -16.87 -0.06
C ASP A 136 -5.44 -15.93 1.11
N PRO A 137 -5.54 -14.60 0.94
CA PRO A 137 -5.07 -13.65 1.94
C PRO A 137 -5.89 -13.65 3.24
N GLY A 138 -7.12 -14.18 3.25
CA GLY A 138 -8.01 -14.14 4.41
C GLY A 138 -8.15 -12.72 5.00
N VAL A 139 -7.82 -12.55 6.28
CA VAL A 139 -7.82 -11.23 6.95
C VAL A 139 -6.77 -10.26 6.42
N GLY A 140 -5.75 -10.75 5.70
CA GLY A 140 -4.70 -9.93 5.09
C GLY A 140 -5.24 -8.92 4.08
N TRP A 141 -6.42 -9.17 3.48
CA TRP A 141 -7.14 -8.21 2.64
C TRP A 141 -7.40 -6.86 3.31
N LEU A 142 -7.49 -6.84 4.64
CA LEU A 142 -7.79 -5.65 5.41
C LEU A 142 -6.55 -4.83 5.78
N SER A 143 -5.33 -5.30 5.53
CA SER A 143 -4.11 -4.60 5.96
C SER A 143 -3.98 -3.22 5.31
N GLY A 144 -4.13 -3.13 3.98
CA GLY A 144 -4.08 -1.87 3.24
C GLY A 144 -5.19 -0.89 3.66
N PRO A 145 -6.48 -1.29 3.62
CA PRO A 145 -7.59 -0.47 4.09
C PRO A 145 -7.43 0.02 5.53
N PHE A 146 -6.97 -0.85 6.44
CA PHE A 146 -6.76 -0.50 7.85
C PHE A 146 -5.64 0.53 8.02
N VAL A 147 -4.48 0.31 7.39
CA VAL A 147 -3.37 1.27 7.46
C VAL A 147 -3.74 2.61 6.81
N ALA A 148 -4.49 2.58 5.71
CA ALA A 148 -5.00 3.78 5.08
C ALA A 148 -5.94 4.57 6.01
N ALA A 149 -6.87 3.87 6.68
CA ALA A 149 -7.79 4.47 7.64
C ALA A 149 -7.03 5.12 8.80
N LEU A 150 -6.12 4.37 9.42
CA LEU A 150 -5.32 4.82 10.55
C LEU A 150 -4.47 6.03 10.17
N MET A 151 -3.76 5.97 9.04
CA MET A 151 -2.91 7.06 8.58
C MET A 151 -3.71 8.33 8.29
N PHE A 152 -4.83 8.20 7.56
CA PHE A 152 -5.68 9.34 7.25
C PHE A 152 -6.23 10.01 8.52
N TYR A 153 -6.64 9.20 9.50
CA TYR A 153 -7.10 9.67 10.80
C TYR A 153 -5.99 10.41 11.57
N LEU A 154 -4.79 9.81 11.67
CA LEU A 154 -3.65 10.41 12.36
C LEU A 154 -3.22 11.75 11.73
N LEU A 155 -3.19 11.83 10.40
CA LEU A 155 -2.89 13.07 9.68
C LEU A 155 -3.92 14.17 9.96
N THR A 156 -5.20 13.79 10.00
CA THR A 156 -6.29 14.71 10.31
C THR A 156 -6.13 15.27 11.73
N ILE A 157 -5.90 14.41 12.73
CA ILE A 157 -5.64 14.86 14.12
C ILE A 157 -4.41 15.75 14.20
N ALA A 158 -3.31 15.35 13.55
CA ALA A 158 -2.07 16.11 13.59
C ALA A 158 -2.26 17.53 13.04
N ALA A 159 -3.05 17.71 11.99
CA ALA A 159 -3.35 19.02 11.45
C ALA A 159 -4.23 19.87 12.38
N GLU A 160 -5.24 19.28 13.00
CA GLU A 160 -6.09 19.97 14.00
C GLU A 160 -5.26 20.44 15.21
N LEU A 161 -4.36 19.60 15.70
CA LEU A 161 -3.47 19.97 16.82
C LEU A 161 -2.48 21.09 16.45
N GLN A 162 -2.14 21.24 15.17
CA GLN A 162 -1.24 22.30 14.68
C GLN A 162 -1.97 23.62 14.38
N ALA A 163 -3.29 23.62 14.21
CA ALA A 163 -4.04 24.82 13.86
C ALA A 163 -3.85 25.98 14.88
N PRO A 164 -3.94 25.76 16.21
CA PRO A 164 -3.71 26.83 17.19
C PRO A 164 -2.28 27.40 17.16
N LEU A 165 -1.28 26.59 16.80
CA LEU A 165 0.12 27.00 16.71
C LEU A 165 0.40 27.85 15.47
N ARG A 166 -0.38 27.68 14.39
CA ARG A 166 -0.27 28.48 13.17
C ARG A 166 -0.92 29.85 13.28
N GLU A 167 -1.95 29.97 14.13
CA GLU A 167 -2.71 31.22 14.33
C GLU A 167 -2.12 32.15 15.40
N ALA A 168 -1.14 31.67 16.18
CA ALA A 168 -0.44 32.50 17.14
C ALA A 168 0.28 33.67 16.42
N PRO A 169 -0.02 34.94 16.74
CA PRO A 169 0.66 36.06 16.11
C PRO A 169 2.17 35.98 16.41
N PRO A 170 3.04 36.43 15.49
CA PRO A 170 4.47 36.49 15.76
C PRO A 170 4.66 37.32 17.04
N VAL A 171 5.34 36.74 18.02
CA VAL A 171 5.70 37.43 19.27
C VAL A 171 6.47 38.69 18.88
N SER A 172 5.80 39.84 18.87
CA SER A 172 6.42 41.13 18.69
C SER A 172 7.26 41.37 19.93
N LEU A 173 8.56 41.04 19.85
CA LEU A 173 9.57 41.52 20.78
C LEU A 173 9.68 43.04 20.58
N GLN A 174 8.67 43.79 21.02
CA GLN A 174 8.79 45.23 21.15
C GLN A 174 9.73 45.46 22.33
N PRO A 175 10.96 45.96 22.12
CA PRO A 175 11.78 46.35 23.24
C PRO A 175 11.03 47.47 23.95
N ALA A 176 10.96 47.41 25.28
CA ALA A 176 10.51 48.51 26.11
C ALA A 176 11.43 49.72 25.83
N LEU A 177 11.10 50.51 24.81
CA LEU A 177 11.82 51.71 24.44
C LEU A 177 11.47 52.79 25.46
N ALA A 178 12.48 53.08 26.29
CA ALA A 178 12.83 54.39 26.81
C ALA A 178 11.71 55.18 27.52
N SER A 179 11.55 54.92 28.82
CA SER A 179 11.15 55.97 29.74
C SER A 179 12.29 56.98 29.86
N GLU A 180 12.27 58.03 29.04
CA GLU A 180 13.14 59.20 29.18
C GLU A 180 12.76 59.97 30.47
N PRO A 181 13.70 60.32 31.37
CA PRO A 181 13.38 61.10 32.55
C PRO A 181 13.16 62.59 32.20
N PRO A 182 12.19 63.28 32.83
CA PRO A 182 11.91 64.67 32.51
C PRO A 182 13.01 65.60 33.01
N THR A 183 13.66 66.30 32.08
CA THR A 183 14.49 67.48 32.35
C THR A 183 13.59 68.61 32.90
N ARG A 184 13.82 69.02 34.15
CA ARG A 184 13.17 70.22 34.72
C ARG A 184 14.00 71.48 34.42
N PRO A 185 13.37 72.61 34.04
CA PRO A 185 13.99 73.93 34.03
C PRO A 185 14.14 74.51 35.46
#